data_AF-A0A2W7A0H8-F1
#
_entry.id   AF-A0A2W7A0H8-F1
#
_cell.length_a   1.000
_cell.length_b   1.000
_cell.length_c   1.000
_cell.angle_alpha   90.00
_cell.angle_beta   90.00
_cell.angle_gamma   90.00
#
_symmetry.space_group_name_H-M   'P 1'
#
loop_
_entity.id
_entity.type
_entity.pdbx_description
1 polymer ?
#
loop_
_entity_poly.entity_id
_entity_poly.type
_entity_poly.pdbx_seq_one_letter_code
_entity_poly.pdbx_strand_id
1 'polypeptide(L)'
;MKQPCVETKAKDEDIAFISVSFEQFLQAIQLPYLPKNLIDAVSDLGEYFDENSLLPSWKYRLDVVNCKETFDSVLENKIYTCPAQTGAYNHRRSLYFGTYRNKCVEQISQIKAVVDLESEDEASLLWNNVDRPKKELIQIAIERRQKIEESWYPVRVFVLDDMHPTNFVKASSGGMFVSKQYFDIGKLKATNTADLAQKLRGKTWENYESLITS
;
A
#
# COMPACT_ATOMS: atom_id res chain seq x y z
N MET A 1 -4.79 -12.15 -40.89
CA MET A 1 -4.15 -10.84 -41.14
C MET A 1 -3.73 -10.25 -39.80
N LYS A 2 -2.43 -10.04 -39.57
CA LYS A 2 -1.95 -9.29 -38.39
C LYS A 2 -2.16 -7.81 -38.67
N GLN A 3 -2.90 -7.14 -37.80
CA GLN A 3 -3.13 -5.69 -37.86
C GLN A 3 -1.78 -4.97 -37.69
N PRO A 4 -1.43 -3.96 -38.52
CA PRO A 4 -0.18 -3.21 -38.35
C PRO A 4 -0.17 -2.52 -36.98
N CYS A 5 0.94 -2.54 -36.27
CA CYS A 5 1.03 -1.83 -35.00
C CYS A 5 0.95 -0.31 -35.26
N VAL A 6 0.31 0.43 -34.34
CA VAL A 6 0.04 1.87 -34.46
C VAL A 6 1.32 2.68 -34.70
N GLU A 7 2.45 2.23 -34.15
CA GLU A 7 3.77 2.83 -34.36
C GLU A 7 4.21 2.83 -35.83
N THR A 8 3.90 1.77 -36.59
CA THR A 8 4.28 1.70 -38.01
C THR A 8 3.52 2.74 -38.83
N LYS A 9 2.22 2.89 -38.57
CA LYS A 9 1.39 3.90 -39.25
C LYS A 9 1.78 5.34 -38.90
N ALA A 10 2.20 5.59 -37.66
CA ALA A 10 2.66 6.91 -37.25
C ALA A 10 3.95 7.34 -37.97
N LYS A 11 4.89 6.39 -38.19
CA LYS A 11 6.12 6.64 -38.96
C LYS A 11 5.83 6.96 -40.42
N ASP A 12 4.85 6.29 -41.04
CA ASP A 12 4.48 6.52 -42.44
C ASP A 12 3.85 7.91 -42.67
N GLU A 13 3.29 8.52 -41.62
CA GLU A 13 2.61 9.82 -41.63
C GLU A 13 3.46 10.96 -41.02
N ASP A 14 4.75 10.72 -40.75
CA ASP A 14 5.68 11.67 -40.08
C ASP A 14 5.17 12.17 -38.70
N ILE A 15 4.43 11.30 -37.98
CA ILE A 15 3.91 11.56 -36.64
C ILE A 15 4.86 10.98 -35.59
N ALA A 16 5.27 11.81 -34.63
CA ALA A 16 6.04 11.36 -33.47
C ALA A 16 5.20 10.44 -32.58
N PHE A 17 5.57 9.15 -32.53
CA PHE A 17 4.97 8.18 -31.63
C PHE A 17 5.86 7.98 -30.40
N ILE A 18 5.31 8.22 -29.21
CA ILE A 18 5.99 7.97 -27.94
C ILE A 18 5.11 7.05 -27.10
N SER A 19 5.60 5.86 -26.80
CA SER A 19 4.99 4.99 -25.81
C SER A 19 5.33 5.50 -24.42
N VAL A 20 4.31 5.87 -23.64
CA VAL A 20 4.45 6.20 -22.21
C VAL A 20 3.70 5.19 -21.37
N SER A 21 4.22 4.89 -20.19
CA SER A 21 3.47 4.15 -19.18
C SER A 21 2.38 5.04 -18.56
N PHE A 22 1.34 4.43 -18.01
CA PHE A 22 0.32 5.16 -17.26
C PHE A 22 0.92 5.93 -16.06
N GLU A 23 2.01 5.42 -15.47
CA GLU A 23 2.79 6.10 -14.41
C GLU A 23 3.44 7.39 -14.90
N GLN A 24 4.13 7.34 -16.03
CA GLN A 24 4.71 8.54 -16.65
C GLN A 24 3.63 9.54 -17.05
N PHE A 25 2.47 9.06 -17.52
CA PHE A 25 1.35 9.92 -17.86
C PHE A 25 0.79 10.64 -16.63
N LEU A 26 0.47 9.92 -15.55
CA LEU A 26 -0.04 10.54 -14.32
C LEU A 26 0.95 11.55 -13.72
N GLN A 27 2.24 11.21 -13.67
CA GLN A 27 3.26 12.13 -13.17
C GLN A 27 3.36 13.39 -14.02
N ALA A 28 3.27 13.26 -15.35
CA ALA A 28 3.36 14.41 -16.25
C ALA A 28 2.18 15.37 -16.13
N ILE A 29 0.99 14.86 -15.76
CA ILE A 29 -0.20 15.69 -15.59
C ILE A 29 -0.39 16.21 -14.16
N GLN A 30 0.35 15.71 -13.17
CA GLN A 30 0.32 16.21 -11.78
C GLN A 30 1.11 17.52 -11.64
N LEU A 31 0.55 18.61 -12.14
CA LEU A 31 1.17 19.93 -12.11
C LEU A 31 0.75 20.71 -10.83
N PRO A 32 1.67 21.44 -10.19
CA PRO A 32 1.42 22.10 -8.90
C PRO A 32 0.41 23.25 -8.95
N TYR A 33 0.07 23.72 -10.15
CA TYR A 33 -0.83 24.85 -10.40
C TYR A 33 -2.19 24.42 -10.99
N LEU A 34 -2.56 23.15 -10.86
CA LEU A 34 -3.86 22.68 -11.33
C LEU A 34 -5.02 23.22 -10.48
N PRO A 35 -6.15 23.59 -11.11
CA PRO A 35 -7.37 23.88 -10.38
C PRO A 35 -7.90 22.62 -9.70
N LYS A 36 -8.58 22.79 -8.55
CA LYS A 36 -9.00 21.69 -7.68
C LYS A 36 -9.78 20.58 -8.40
N ASN A 37 -10.70 20.94 -9.30
CA ASN A 37 -11.47 19.96 -10.07
C ASN A 37 -10.61 19.04 -10.94
N LEU A 38 -9.47 19.53 -11.46
CA LEU A 38 -8.53 18.71 -12.21
C LEU A 38 -7.65 17.87 -11.29
N ILE A 39 -7.31 18.38 -10.09
CA ILE A 39 -6.62 17.58 -9.07
C ILE A 39 -7.48 16.38 -8.66
N ASP A 40 -8.77 16.63 -8.37
CA ASP A 40 -9.73 15.60 -7.99
C ASP A 40 -9.88 14.59 -9.15
N ALA A 41 -10.05 15.05 -10.40
CA ALA A 41 -10.16 14.17 -11.57
C ALA A 41 -8.88 13.33 -11.83
N VAL A 42 -7.69 13.88 -11.58
CA VAL A 42 -6.42 13.13 -11.69
C VAL A 42 -6.32 12.08 -10.58
N SER A 43 -6.84 12.37 -9.38
CA SER A 43 -6.94 11.40 -8.29
C SER A 43 -7.88 10.24 -8.66
N ASP A 44 -9.10 10.55 -9.12
CA ASP A 44 -10.11 9.57 -9.56
C ASP A 44 -9.56 8.69 -10.70
N LEU A 45 -8.83 9.30 -11.65
CA LEU A 45 -8.18 8.57 -12.74
C LEU A 45 -7.11 7.61 -12.22
N GLY A 46 -6.33 8.02 -11.22
CA GLY A 46 -5.36 7.17 -10.56
C GLY A 46 -6.00 5.98 -9.83
N GLU A 47 -7.13 6.21 -9.17
CA GLU A 47 -7.93 5.16 -8.53
C GLU A 47 -8.48 4.18 -9.57
N TYR A 48 -9.06 4.67 -10.66
CA TYR A 48 -9.52 3.84 -11.78
C TYR A 48 -8.39 2.98 -12.34
N PHE A 49 -7.21 3.55 -12.55
CA PHE A 49 -6.07 2.79 -13.06
C PHE A 49 -5.56 1.75 -12.05
N ASP A 50 -5.66 1.99 -10.74
CA ASP A 50 -5.34 0.98 -9.72
C ASP A 50 -6.37 -0.16 -9.72
N GLU A 51 -7.67 0.16 -9.71
CA GLU A 51 -8.77 -0.80 -9.76
C GLU A 51 -8.67 -1.72 -10.99
N ASN A 52 -8.28 -1.17 -12.13
CA ASN A 52 -8.11 -1.91 -13.39
C ASN A 52 -6.71 -2.52 -13.55
N SER A 53 -5.85 -2.45 -12.53
CA SER A 53 -4.48 -2.99 -12.54
C SER A 53 -3.56 -2.40 -13.63
N LEU A 54 -3.84 -1.17 -14.06
CA LEU A 54 -3.10 -0.40 -15.08
C LEU A 54 -1.97 0.46 -14.47
N LEU A 55 -2.10 0.85 -13.19
CA LEU A 55 -1.08 1.58 -12.43
C LEU A 55 -0.86 0.94 -11.07
N PRO A 56 0.16 0.08 -10.94
CA PRO A 56 0.42 -0.56 -9.67
C PRO A 56 1.21 0.38 -8.73
N SER A 57 0.82 1.65 -8.59
CA SER A 57 1.48 2.63 -7.72
C SER A 57 1.47 2.20 -6.25
N TRP A 58 0.47 1.42 -5.85
CA TRP A 58 0.40 0.73 -4.56
C TRP A 58 1.60 -0.19 -4.28
N LYS A 59 2.30 -0.69 -5.32
CA LYS A 59 3.55 -1.46 -5.17
C LYS A 59 4.68 -0.65 -4.57
N TYR A 60 4.61 0.67 -4.68
CA TYR A 60 5.60 1.60 -4.14
C TYR A 60 5.10 2.31 -2.89
N ARG A 61 3.98 1.87 -2.30
CA ARG A 61 3.41 2.45 -1.09
C ARG A 61 3.74 1.59 0.12
N LEU A 62 4.30 2.23 1.14
CA LEU A 62 4.46 1.70 2.48
C LEU A 62 3.39 2.31 3.39
N ASP A 63 2.53 1.46 3.96
CA ASP A 63 1.54 1.83 4.97
C ASP A 63 2.11 1.63 6.37
N VAL A 64 2.47 2.73 7.03
CA VAL A 64 3.01 2.73 8.38
C VAL A 64 1.90 2.95 9.39
N VAL A 65 1.72 2.00 10.31
CA VAL A 65 0.62 2.01 11.27
C VAL A 65 1.15 2.04 12.69
N ASN A 66 0.47 2.80 13.57
CA ASN A 66 0.81 2.83 14.99
C ASN A 66 0.44 1.49 15.64
N CYS A 67 1.45 0.71 15.99
CA CYS A 67 1.29 -0.60 16.60
C CYS A 67 1.76 -0.61 18.05
N LYS A 68 1.75 0.53 18.76
CA LYS A 68 2.28 0.61 20.14
C LYS A 68 1.72 -0.48 21.06
N GLU A 69 0.43 -0.77 20.96
CA GLU A 69 -0.27 -1.76 21.80
C GLU A 69 -0.35 -3.15 21.14
N THR A 70 -0.23 -3.22 19.81
CA THR A 70 -0.45 -4.46 19.04
C THR A 70 0.83 -5.07 18.47
N PHE A 71 2.00 -4.47 18.70
CA PHE A 71 3.26 -4.83 18.06
C PHE A 71 3.60 -6.31 18.19
N ASP A 72 3.56 -6.86 19.40
CA ASP A 72 3.98 -8.24 19.66
C ASP A 72 2.99 -9.22 19.01
N SER A 73 1.69 -8.93 19.10
CA SER A 73 0.64 -9.71 18.43
C SER A 73 0.79 -9.69 16.90
N VAL A 74 1.12 -8.54 16.31
CA VAL A 74 1.38 -8.42 14.86
C VAL A 74 2.59 -9.26 14.45
N LEU A 75 3.67 -9.20 15.24
CA LEU A 75 4.90 -9.95 14.98
C LEU A 75 4.69 -11.47 15.08
N GLU A 76 3.95 -11.92 16.09
CA GLU A 76 3.67 -13.33 16.34
C GLU A 76 2.67 -13.91 15.33
N ASN A 77 1.53 -13.24 15.14
CA ASN A 77 0.43 -13.76 14.33
C ASN A 77 0.54 -13.41 12.86
N LYS A 78 1.46 -12.52 12.48
CA LYS A 78 1.64 -12.02 11.10
C LYS A 78 0.33 -11.50 10.50
N ILE A 79 -0.45 -10.81 11.32
CA ILE A 79 -1.62 -10.05 10.91
C ILE A 79 -1.68 -8.73 11.65
N TYR A 80 -2.23 -7.72 11.00
CA TYR A 80 -2.67 -6.50 11.67
C TYR A 80 -4.19 -6.38 11.52
N THR A 81 -4.86 -5.97 12.60
CA THR A 81 -6.33 -5.85 12.64
C THR A 81 -6.76 -4.43 12.98
N CYS A 82 -7.75 -3.92 12.26
CA CYS A 82 -8.37 -2.62 12.55
C CYS A 82 -9.88 -2.62 12.19
N PRO A 83 -10.70 -1.74 12.79
CA PRO A 83 -12.13 -1.67 12.48
C PRO A 83 -12.39 -1.59 10.97
N ALA A 84 -13.29 -2.40 10.43
CA ALA A 84 -13.71 -2.30 9.02
C ALA A 84 -14.71 -1.15 8.80
N GLN A 85 -14.46 0.00 9.45
CA GLN A 85 -15.34 1.17 9.39
C GLN A 85 -14.85 2.20 8.37
N THR A 86 -15.78 2.97 7.81
CA THR A 86 -15.48 4.13 6.97
C THR A 86 -14.71 5.20 7.76
N GLY A 87 -13.69 5.81 7.16
CA GLY A 87 -12.94 6.94 7.74
C GLY A 87 -11.48 6.62 8.06
N ALA A 88 -11.02 6.90 9.29
CA ALA A 88 -9.61 6.74 9.69
C ALA A 88 -9.08 5.30 9.64
N TYR A 89 -9.94 4.30 9.43
CA TYR A 89 -9.59 2.89 9.25
C TYR A 89 -9.70 2.41 7.79
N ASN A 90 -10.01 3.32 6.87
CA ASN A 90 -9.79 3.05 5.45
C ASN A 90 -8.31 3.20 5.12
N HIS A 91 -7.75 2.10 4.64
CA HIS A 91 -6.39 2.06 4.16
C HIS A 91 -6.40 2.16 2.64
N ARG A 92 -5.37 2.77 2.06
CA ARG A 92 -5.16 2.73 0.62
C ARG A 92 -4.35 1.48 0.29
N ARG A 93 -4.65 0.84 -0.84
CA ARG A 93 -3.93 -0.36 -1.27
C ARG A 93 -2.43 -0.10 -1.22
N SER A 94 -1.71 -0.98 -0.55
CA SER A 94 -0.27 -0.87 -0.33
C SER A 94 0.35 -2.26 -0.44
N LEU A 95 1.57 -2.34 -0.96
CA LEU A 95 2.33 -3.59 -1.00
C LEU A 95 3.07 -3.85 0.31
N TYR A 96 3.46 -2.80 1.02
CA TYR A 96 4.26 -2.93 2.24
C TYR A 96 3.53 -2.36 3.46
N PHE A 97 3.74 -3.00 4.60
CA PHE A 97 3.25 -2.61 5.91
C PHE A 97 4.43 -2.33 6.83
N GLY A 98 4.37 -1.24 7.60
CA GLY A 98 5.38 -0.87 8.60
C GLY A 98 4.78 -0.75 9.99
N THR A 99 5.37 -1.40 10.99
CA THR A 99 4.94 -1.27 12.39
C THR A 99 5.65 -0.08 13.05
N TYR A 100 4.90 0.96 13.41
CA TYR A 100 5.43 2.10 14.14
C TYR A 100 5.22 1.97 15.65
N ARG A 101 6.29 2.10 16.42
CA ARG A 101 6.27 2.39 17.87
C ARG A 101 7.53 3.15 18.25
N ASN A 102 7.52 3.88 19.37
CA ASN A 102 8.72 4.55 19.90
C ASN A 102 9.48 5.44 18.88
N LYS A 103 8.75 6.17 18.03
CA LYS A 103 9.30 7.02 16.95
C LYS A 103 10.06 6.26 15.86
N CYS A 104 9.83 4.97 15.71
CA CYS A 104 10.52 4.15 14.75
C CYS A 104 9.54 3.19 14.06
N VAL A 105 9.69 3.04 12.74
CA VAL A 105 9.21 1.84 12.07
C VAL A 105 10.24 0.76 12.35
N GLU A 106 9.89 -0.22 13.18
CA GLU A 106 10.82 -1.26 13.64
C GLU A 106 10.78 -2.51 12.76
N GLN A 107 9.65 -2.80 12.12
CA GLN A 107 9.47 -3.96 11.25
C GLN A 107 8.75 -3.54 9.97
N ILE A 108 9.12 -4.18 8.86
CA ILE A 108 8.44 -4.05 7.57
C ILE A 108 8.06 -5.45 7.07
N SER A 109 6.84 -5.59 6.54
CA SER A 109 6.36 -6.81 5.91
C SER A 109 5.65 -6.52 4.58
N GLN A 110 5.54 -7.54 3.74
CA GLN A 110 4.67 -7.49 2.56
C GLN A 110 3.22 -7.76 2.99
N ILE A 111 2.30 -6.94 2.49
CA ILE A 111 0.86 -7.21 2.59
C ILE A 111 0.53 -8.22 1.49
N LYS A 112 0.19 -9.46 1.86
CA LYS A 112 -0.28 -10.48 0.91
C LYS A 112 -1.72 -10.21 0.49
N ALA A 113 -2.57 -9.91 1.46
CA ALA A 113 -3.97 -9.64 1.26
C ALA A 113 -4.54 -8.76 2.36
N VAL A 114 -5.69 -8.15 2.08
CA VAL A 114 -6.54 -7.51 3.08
C VAL A 114 -7.95 -8.07 2.94
N VAL A 115 -8.49 -8.51 4.07
CA VAL A 115 -9.78 -9.21 4.17
C VAL A 115 -10.63 -8.49 5.20
N ASP A 116 -11.86 -8.13 4.86
CA ASP A 116 -12.85 -7.68 5.83
C ASP A 116 -13.67 -8.90 6.28
N LEU A 117 -13.73 -9.11 7.60
CA LEU A 117 -14.59 -10.09 8.24
C LEU A 117 -15.76 -9.33 8.87
N GLU A 118 -16.97 -9.55 8.35
CA GLU A 118 -18.19 -8.96 8.89
C GLU A 118 -18.75 -9.79 10.05
N SER A 119 -18.48 -11.09 10.04
CA SER A 119 -18.79 -12.05 11.10
C SER A 119 -17.84 -13.26 11.02
N GLU A 120 -18.09 -14.30 11.82
CA GLU A 120 -17.34 -15.56 11.74
C GLU A 120 -17.51 -16.29 10.40
N ASP A 121 -18.67 -16.11 9.75
CA ASP A 121 -19.04 -16.80 8.51
C ASP A 121 -18.98 -15.91 7.27
N GLU A 122 -18.89 -14.59 7.45
CA GLU A 122 -18.95 -13.62 6.37
C GLU A 122 -17.61 -12.88 6.20
N ALA A 123 -16.96 -13.10 5.05
CA ALA A 123 -15.68 -12.53 4.72
C ALA A 123 -15.62 -12.03 3.28
N SER A 124 -15.00 -10.87 3.07
CA SER A 124 -14.77 -10.27 1.77
C SER A 124 -13.28 -9.95 1.57
N LEU A 125 -12.76 -10.29 0.39
CA LEU A 125 -11.37 -9.96 0.03
C LEU A 125 -11.36 -8.56 -0.57
N LEU A 126 -10.66 -7.62 0.07
CA LEU A 126 -10.45 -6.29 -0.47
C LEU A 126 -9.28 -6.27 -1.43
N TRP A 127 -8.12 -6.75 -0.98
CA TRP A 127 -6.88 -6.71 -1.76
C TRP A 127 -6.28 -8.09 -1.89
N ASN A 128 -5.81 -8.38 -3.10
CA ASN A 128 -4.92 -9.49 -3.36
C ASN A 128 -3.63 -8.97 -4.00
N ASN A 129 -2.51 -9.08 -3.30
CA ASN A 129 -1.21 -8.62 -3.80
C ASN A 129 -0.31 -9.77 -4.25
N VAL A 130 -0.78 -11.01 -4.17
CA VAL A 130 -0.03 -12.22 -4.50
C VAL A 130 -0.83 -13.09 -5.47
N ASP A 131 -0.14 -13.94 -6.22
CA ASP A 131 -0.79 -14.93 -7.07
C ASP A 131 -1.27 -16.12 -6.23
N ARG A 132 -2.33 -15.90 -5.46
CA ARG A 132 -3.00 -16.93 -4.64
C ARG A 132 -4.52 -16.84 -4.76
N PRO A 133 -5.24 -17.97 -4.67
CA PRO A 133 -6.70 -17.97 -4.70
C PRO A 133 -7.31 -17.18 -3.53
N LYS A 134 -8.39 -16.43 -3.82
CA LYS A 134 -9.17 -15.68 -2.80
C LYS A 134 -9.52 -16.52 -1.57
N LYS A 135 -9.97 -17.76 -1.78
CA LYS A 135 -10.39 -18.68 -0.71
C LYS A 135 -9.24 -18.99 0.26
N GLU A 136 -8.03 -19.18 -0.25
CA GLU A 136 -6.84 -19.45 0.58
C GLU A 136 -6.50 -18.24 1.45
N LEU A 137 -6.54 -17.03 0.88
CA LEU A 137 -6.20 -15.80 1.61
C LEU A 137 -7.19 -15.47 2.71
N ILE A 138 -8.49 -15.67 2.45
CA ILE A 138 -9.54 -15.55 3.48
C ILE A 138 -9.33 -16.56 4.59
N GLN A 139 -9.04 -17.82 4.25
CA GLN A 139 -8.78 -18.87 5.22
C GLN A 139 -7.59 -18.52 6.14
N ILE A 140 -6.49 -18.03 5.57
CA ILE A 140 -5.32 -17.58 6.34
C ILE A 140 -5.70 -16.42 7.29
N ALA A 141 -6.51 -15.47 6.83
CA ALA A 141 -6.96 -14.36 7.66
C ALA A 141 -7.77 -14.84 8.86
N ILE A 142 -8.73 -15.75 8.65
CA ILE A 142 -9.57 -16.33 9.72
C ILE A 142 -8.71 -17.14 10.71
N GLU A 143 -7.86 -18.03 10.22
CA GLU A 143 -7.00 -18.89 11.07
C GLU A 143 -6.03 -18.09 11.94
N ARG A 144 -5.46 -17.01 11.41
CA ARG A 144 -4.58 -16.13 12.19
C ARG A 144 -5.37 -15.23 13.12
N ARG A 145 -6.57 -14.79 12.73
CA ARG A 145 -7.46 -13.98 13.57
C ARG A 145 -7.91 -14.73 14.82
N GLN A 146 -8.21 -16.02 14.71
CA GLN A 146 -8.61 -16.89 15.82
C GLN A 146 -7.53 -17.05 16.91
N LYS A 147 -6.26 -16.72 16.61
CA LYS A 147 -5.16 -16.75 17.58
C LYS A 147 -5.06 -15.48 18.43
N ILE A 148 -5.80 -14.44 18.07
CA ILE A 148 -5.85 -13.19 18.83
C ILE A 148 -7.05 -13.26 19.78
N GLU A 149 -6.82 -12.95 21.06
CA GLU A 149 -7.86 -13.05 22.11
C GLU A 149 -9.04 -12.10 21.91
N GLU A 150 -8.80 -10.92 21.33
CA GLU A 150 -9.85 -9.95 21.07
C GLU A 150 -10.72 -10.37 19.88
N SER A 151 -12.02 -10.61 20.10
CA SER A 151 -13.00 -10.84 19.04
C SER A 151 -13.97 -9.67 18.96
N TRP A 152 -13.98 -8.99 17.82
CA TRP A 152 -14.93 -7.93 17.49
C TRP A 152 -15.09 -7.87 15.99
N TYR A 153 -16.27 -7.40 15.56
CA TYR A 153 -16.68 -7.31 14.17
C TYR A 153 -17.39 -5.96 13.92
N PRO A 154 -17.34 -5.41 12.70
CA PRO A 154 -16.59 -5.93 11.56
C PRO A 154 -15.09 -5.58 11.64
N VAL A 155 -14.22 -6.50 11.24
CA VAL A 155 -12.75 -6.39 11.35
C VAL A 155 -12.04 -6.52 10.01
N ARG A 156 -11.16 -5.57 9.74
CA ARG A 156 -10.22 -5.62 8.61
C ARG A 156 -8.93 -6.29 9.06
N VAL A 157 -8.54 -7.33 8.34
CA VAL A 157 -7.36 -8.16 8.61
C VAL A 157 -6.35 -8.00 7.47
N PHE A 158 -5.18 -7.49 7.80
CA PHE A 158 -4.02 -7.46 6.93
C PHE A 158 -3.26 -8.77 7.08
N VAL A 159 -3.20 -9.56 6.02
CA VAL A 159 -2.39 -10.79 5.99
C VAL A 159 -0.96 -10.42 5.61
N LEU A 160 -0.05 -10.53 6.58
CA LEU A 160 1.35 -10.14 6.43
C LEU A 160 2.24 -11.35 6.10
N ASP A 161 3.33 -11.08 5.39
CA ASP A 161 4.44 -12.03 5.23
C ASP A 161 5.43 -11.94 6.40
N ASP A 162 6.60 -12.54 6.25
CA ASP A 162 7.71 -12.39 7.19
C ASP A 162 8.03 -10.92 7.50
N MET A 163 8.21 -10.64 8.78
CA MET A 163 8.56 -9.31 9.30
C MET A 163 10.07 -9.13 9.26
N HIS A 164 10.53 -8.03 8.68
CA HIS A 164 11.95 -7.72 8.56
C HIS A 164 12.33 -6.51 9.42
N PRO A 165 13.35 -6.62 10.30
CA PRO A 165 13.72 -5.56 11.21
C PRO A 165 14.40 -4.40 10.49
N THR A 166 13.96 -3.19 10.81
CA THR A 166 14.51 -1.95 10.29
C THR A 166 14.67 -0.92 11.41
N ASN A 167 15.08 0.30 11.07
CA ASN A 167 15.20 1.41 12.00
C ASN A 167 14.90 2.71 11.24
N PHE A 168 13.67 2.85 10.75
CA PHE A 168 13.24 3.99 9.96
C PHE A 168 12.55 5.01 10.86
N VAL A 169 13.27 6.09 11.18
CA VAL A 169 13.03 6.92 12.36
C VAL A 169 12.27 8.20 11.99
N LYS A 170 11.29 8.57 12.82
CA LYS A 170 10.69 9.90 12.79
C LYS A 170 11.61 10.88 13.55
N ALA A 171 12.30 11.77 12.83
CA ALA A 171 13.25 12.69 13.45
C ALA A 171 12.53 13.83 14.19
N SER A 172 11.47 14.37 13.58
CA SER A 172 10.63 15.44 14.14
C SER A 172 10.12 15.16 15.57
N SER A 173 9.88 16.22 16.34
CA SER A 173 9.35 16.14 17.70
C SER A 173 7.93 15.54 17.74
N GLY A 174 7.57 14.93 18.87
CA GLY A 174 6.30 14.24 19.04
C GLY A 174 6.21 12.88 18.33
N GLY A 175 5.18 12.12 18.70
CA GLY A 175 4.86 10.83 18.07
C GLY A 175 4.19 10.98 16.71
N MET A 176 3.62 9.89 16.20
CA MET A 176 2.73 9.93 15.05
C MET A 176 1.36 10.37 15.54
N PHE A 177 0.86 11.52 15.04
CA PHE A 177 -0.42 12.10 15.48
C PHE A 177 -1.64 11.35 14.95
N VAL A 178 -1.47 10.69 13.80
CA VAL A 178 -2.50 9.89 13.14
C VAL A 178 -2.29 8.40 13.42
N SER A 179 -3.31 7.58 13.19
CA SER A 179 -3.22 6.13 13.34
C SER A 179 -2.30 5.48 12.29
N LYS A 180 -2.14 6.13 11.13
CA LYS A 180 -1.35 5.63 10.00
C LYS A 180 -0.77 6.74 9.12
N GLN A 181 0.30 6.45 8.40
CA GLN A 181 0.96 7.35 7.46
C GLN A 181 1.50 6.58 6.26
N TYR A 182 1.42 7.17 5.07
CA TYR A 182 1.92 6.55 3.84
C TYR A 182 3.25 7.17 3.41
N PHE A 183 4.13 6.31 2.91
CA PHE A 183 5.41 6.71 2.32
C PHE A 183 5.51 6.17 0.90
N ASP A 184 6.00 7.02 -0.01
CA ASP A 184 6.40 6.60 -1.36
C ASP A 184 7.85 6.12 -1.32
N ILE A 185 8.02 4.83 -1.59
CA ILE A 185 9.32 4.15 -1.59
C ILE A 185 9.79 3.82 -3.02
N GLY A 186 9.11 4.29 -4.07
CA GLY A 186 9.41 3.96 -5.47
C GLY A 186 10.86 4.31 -5.86
N LYS A 187 11.37 5.43 -5.33
CA LYS A 187 12.76 5.88 -5.54
C LYS A 187 13.81 4.90 -5.00
N LEU A 188 13.47 4.08 -4.01
CA LEU A 188 14.38 3.08 -3.43
C LEU A 188 14.59 1.86 -4.34
N LYS A 189 13.70 1.65 -5.33
CA LYS A 189 13.73 0.50 -6.24
C LYS A 189 13.96 -0.81 -5.47
N ALA A 190 13.21 -1.00 -4.39
CA ALA A 190 13.32 -2.20 -3.56
C ALA A 190 12.86 -3.42 -4.35
N THR A 191 13.63 -4.50 -4.27
CA THR A 191 13.33 -5.75 -5.02
C THR A 191 12.44 -6.69 -4.24
N ASN A 192 12.47 -6.61 -2.92
CA ASN A 192 11.64 -7.36 -1.98
C ASN A 192 11.60 -6.64 -0.62
N THR A 193 10.84 -7.19 0.32
CA THR A 193 10.64 -6.63 1.66
C THR A 193 11.92 -6.56 2.50
N ALA A 194 12.80 -7.56 2.41
CA ALA A 194 14.06 -7.56 3.15
C ALA A 194 15.01 -6.45 2.66
N ASP A 195 15.12 -6.30 1.34
CA ASP A 195 15.88 -5.22 0.69
C ASP A 195 15.30 -3.84 1.05
N LEU A 196 13.96 -3.70 1.06
CA LEU A 196 13.30 -2.48 1.51
C LEU A 196 13.66 -2.13 2.96
N ALA A 197 13.53 -3.10 3.87
CA ALA A 197 13.87 -2.93 5.29
C ALA A 197 15.34 -2.50 5.49
N GLN A 198 16.25 -3.07 4.70
CA GLN A 198 17.66 -2.69 4.70
C GLN A 198 17.88 -1.27 4.18
N LYS A 199 17.25 -0.89 3.05
CA LYS A 199 17.38 0.45 2.44
C LYS A 199 16.84 1.57 3.33
N LEU A 200 15.80 1.28 4.11
CA LEU A 200 15.20 2.22 5.07
C LEU A 200 15.91 2.26 6.43
N ARG A 201 16.82 1.31 6.72
CA ARG A 201 17.51 1.25 8.00
C ARG A 201 18.37 2.49 8.22
N GLY A 202 18.15 3.18 9.34
CA GLY A 202 18.85 4.41 9.71
C GLY A 202 18.43 5.64 8.90
N LYS A 203 17.40 5.53 8.05
CA LYS A 203 16.82 6.66 7.34
C LYS A 203 15.78 7.36 8.21
N THR A 204 15.49 8.61 7.86
CA THR A 204 14.46 9.39 8.53
C THR A 204 13.27 9.65 7.62
N TRP A 205 12.08 9.76 8.23
CA TRP A 205 10.79 9.91 7.56
C TRP A 205 10.76 11.08 6.58
N GLU A 206 11.36 12.20 6.96
CA GLU A 206 11.31 13.48 6.26
C GLU A 206 11.90 13.40 4.84
N ASN A 207 12.67 12.35 4.52
CA ASN A 207 13.18 12.11 3.16
C ASN A 207 12.18 11.42 2.23
N TYR A 208 11.06 10.93 2.76
CA TYR A 208 10.11 10.03 2.09
C TYR A 208 8.64 10.41 2.33
N GLU A 209 8.36 11.42 3.16
CA GLU A 209 6.98 11.87 3.39
C GLU A 209 6.35 12.30 2.07
N SER A 210 5.34 11.55 1.63
CA SER A 210 4.45 12.03 0.59
C SER A 210 3.47 13.02 1.24
N LEU A 211 3.31 14.21 0.67
CA LEU A 211 2.33 15.22 1.11
C LEU A 211 0.87 14.79 0.89
N ILE A 212 0.59 13.49 0.85
CA ILE A 212 -0.76 12.97 0.71
C ILE A 212 -1.34 12.87 2.12
N THR A 213 -1.72 14.03 2.66
CA THR A 213 -2.62 14.11 3.81
C THR A 213 -3.94 13.42 3.47
N SER A 214 -4.43 12.67 4.46
CA SER A 214 -5.70 11.94 4.53
C SER A 214 -6.86 12.55 3.76
#